data_AF-A0A354B8Y3-F1
#
_entry.id   AF-A0A354B8Y3-F1
#
_cell.length_a   1.000
_cell.length_b   1.000
_cell.length_c   1.000
_cell.angle_alpha   90.00
_cell.angle_beta   90.00
_cell.angle_gamma   90.00
#
_symmetry.space_group_name_H-M   'P 1'
#
loop_
_entity.id
_entity.type
_entity.pdbx_description
1 polymer ?
#
loop_
_entity_poly.entity_id
_entity_poly.type
_entity_poly.pdbx_seq_one_letter_code
_entity_poly.pdbx_strand_id
1 'polypeptide(L)' 'LYEGVPLTERGDYGGMVMPDVVTLYRLPLCEFARDEDELVEEVMVTVVHEIAHHFGIDDDKLHEWGWG' A
#
# COMPACT_ATOMS: atom_id res chain seq x y z
N LEU A 1 -6.75 2.91 0.19
CA LEU A 1 -7.96 2.24 -0.36
C LEU A 1 -7.49 1.19 -1.35
N TYR A 2 -7.42 -0.04 -0.88
CA TYR A 2 -7.04 -1.20 -1.66
C TYR A 2 -8.21 -1.71 -2.52
N GLU A 3 -7.97 -1.92 -3.81
CA GLU A 3 -8.85 -2.71 -4.68
C GLU A 3 -8.04 -3.89 -5.23
N GLY A 4 -8.42 -5.12 -4.85
CA GLY A 4 -7.82 -6.34 -5.38
C GLY A 4 -8.65 -7.59 -5.12
N VAL A 5 -8.41 -8.62 -5.95
CA VAL A 5 -9.15 -9.90 -5.94
C VAL A 5 -8.44 -10.91 -5.02
N PRO A 6 -9.16 -11.60 -4.12
CA PRO A 6 -8.59 -12.57 -3.18
C PRO A 6 -7.72 -13.63 -3.84
N LEU A 7 -6.57 -13.94 -3.22
CA LEU A 7 -5.59 -14.94 -3.69
C LEU A 7 -6.18 -16.34 -3.94
N THR A 8 -7.28 -16.70 -3.27
CA THR A 8 -7.93 -18.02 -3.40
C THR A 8 -8.67 -18.23 -4.73
N GLU A 9 -8.87 -17.16 -5.51
CA GLU A 9 -9.53 -17.22 -6.82
C GLU A 9 -8.54 -17.01 -7.99
N ARG A 10 -7.24 -16.89 -7.68
CA ARG A 10 -6.18 -16.51 -8.62
C ARG A 10 -5.68 -17.75 -9.39
N GLY A 11 -6.30 -18.04 -10.54
CA GLY A 11 -5.75 -18.95 -11.54
C GLY A 11 -4.42 -18.43 -12.10
N ASP A 12 -3.60 -19.35 -12.65
CA ASP A 12 -2.33 -19.08 -13.34
C ASP A 12 -2.50 -17.86 -14.27
N TYR A 13 -1.52 -16.93 -14.29
CA TYR A 13 -1.60 -15.61 -14.96
C TYR A 13 -1.81 -15.72 -16.48
N GLY A 14 -3.01 -16.13 -16.88
CA GLY A 14 -3.49 -16.29 -18.23
C GLY A 14 -4.31 -15.08 -18.64
N GLY A 15 -3.63 -14.04 -19.09
CA GLY A 15 -4.13 -13.05 -20.05
C GLY A 15 -5.25 -12.08 -19.66
N MET A 16 -5.95 -12.20 -18.52
CA MET A 16 -7.10 -11.33 -18.17
C MET A 16 -7.24 -10.98 -16.68
N VAL A 17 -6.21 -11.18 -15.85
CA VAL A 17 -6.25 -10.77 -14.42
C VAL A 17 -5.49 -9.46 -14.27
N MET A 18 -6.18 -8.41 -13.82
CA MET A 18 -5.56 -7.13 -13.48
C MET A 18 -4.66 -7.32 -12.25
N PRO A 19 -3.47 -6.69 -12.22
CA PRO A 19 -2.63 -6.70 -11.03
C PRO A 19 -3.34 -6.02 -9.87
N ASP A 20 -2.95 -6.37 -8.64
CA ASP A 20 -3.38 -5.65 -7.44
C ASP A 20 -2.94 -4.17 -7.54
N VAL A 21 -3.82 -3.23 -7.18
CA VAL A 21 -3.56 -1.78 -7.33
C VAL A 21 -3.68 -1.09 -5.97
N VAL A 22 -2.64 -0.33 -5.61
CA VAL A 22 -2.67 0.63 -4.50
C VAL A 22 -2.92 2.02 -5.07
N THR A 23 -4.05 2.63 -4.71
CA THR A 23 -4.39 3.99 -5.15
C THR A 23 -3.98 5.00 -4.08
N LEU A 24 -3.16 5.97 -4.47
CA LEU A 24 -2.68 7.06 -3.62
C LEU A 24 -3.34 8.37 -4.02
N TYR A 25 -3.73 9.17 -3.01
CA TYR A 25 -4.31 10.49 -3.22
C TYR A 25 -3.22 11.56 -3.03
N ARG A 26 -2.78 12.14 -4.15
CA ARG A 26 -1.68 13.12 -4.15
C ARG A 26 -1.92 14.30 -3.22
N LEU A 27 -3.09 14.93 -3.29
CA LEU A 27 -3.34 16.18 -2.54
C LEU A 27 -3.27 15.96 -1.01
N PRO A 28 -3.95 14.95 -0.43
CA PRO A 28 -3.76 14.61 0.98
C PRO A 28 -2.30 14.35 1.36
N LEU A 29 -1.55 13.57 0.58
CA LEU A 29 -0.14 13.28 0.87
C LEU A 29 0.72 14.56 0.87
N CYS A 30 0.47 15.48 -0.07
CA CYS A 30 1.15 16.77 -0.11
C CYS A 30 0.71 17.74 1.01
N GLU A 31 -0.45 17.54 1.64
CA GLU A 31 -0.86 18.35 2.80
C GLU A 31 -0.10 17.94 4.08
N PHE A 32 0.35 16.69 4.17
CA PHE A 32 1.14 16.18 5.29
C PHE A 32 2.64 16.42 5.11
N ALA A 33 3.15 16.31 3.88
CA ALA A 33 4.56 16.51 3.58
C ALA A 33 4.95 18.00 3.45
N ARG A 34 6.09 18.39 4.02
CA ARG A 34 6.66 19.73 3.97
C ARG A 34 7.56 19.94 2.74
N ASP A 35 8.15 18.86 2.23
CA ASP A 35 9.01 18.85 1.06
C ASP A 35 8.88 17.53 0.27
N GLU A 36 9.64 17.42 -0.82
CA GLU A 36 9.60 16.27 -1.72
C GLU A 36 10.15 15.00 -1.05
N ASP A 37 11.17 15.12 -0.20
CA ASP A 37 11.77 13.98 0.48
C ASP A 37 10.77 13.37 1.48
N GLU A 38 10.09 14.22 2.27
CA GLU A 38 9.02 13.77 3.17
C GLU A 38 7.83 13.18 2.40
N LEU A 39 7.50 13.71 1.21
CA LEU A 39 6.44 13.15 0.38
C LEU A 39 6.79 11.73 -0.11
N VAL A 40 8.05 11.48 -0.46
CA VAL A 40 8.53 10.14 -0.84
C VAL A 40 8.41 9.17 0.34
N GLU A 41 8.77 9.60 1.54
CA GLU A 41 8.61 8.81 2.77
C GLU A 41 7.14 8.47 3.03
N GLU A 42 6.24 9.45 2.98
CA GLU A 42 4.80 9.26 3.18
C GLU A 42 4.17 8.31 2.14
N VAL A 43 4.60 8.41 0.88
CA VAL A 43 4.19 7.48 -0.18
C VAL A 43 4.65 6.07 0.14
N MET A 44 5.91 5.90 0.53
CA MET A 44 6.48 4.58 0.88
C MET A 44 5.76 3.96 2.06
N VAL A 45 5.55 4.73 3.14
CA VAL A 45 4.82 4.30 4.33
C VAL A 45 3.40 3.85 3.96
N THR A 46 2.67 4.66 3.18
CA THR A 46 1.29 4.33 2.78
C THR A 46 1.24 3.03 1.95
N VAL A 47 2.17 2.86 1.00
CA VAL A 47 2.21 1.65 0.17
C VAL A 47 2.53 0.41 0.99
N VAL A 48 3.50 0.51 1.92
CA VAL A 48 3.88 -0.64 2.77
C VAL A 48 2.73 -1.04 3.69
N HIS A 49 2.01 -0.08 4.28
CA HIS A 49 0.82 -0.37 5.09
C HIS A 49 -0.25 -1.12 4.29
N GLU A 50 -0.63 -0.61 3.12
CA GLU A 50 -1.69 -1.23 2.30
C GLU A 50 -1.29 -2.64 1.84
N ILE A 51 0.00 -2.87 1.51
CA ILE A 51 0.51 -4.21 1.17
C ILE A 51 0.50 -5.13 2.40
N ALA A 52 0.98 -4.65 3.54
CA ALA A 52 1.04 -5.43 4.77
C ALA A 52 -0.35 -5.85 5.25
N HIS A 53 -1.31 -4.92 5.25
CA HIS A 53 -2.71 -5.20 5.57
C HIS A 53 -3.33 -6.20 4.61
N HIS A 54 -3.02 -6.11 3.31
CA HIS A 54 -3.45 -7.11 2.32
C HIS A 54 -2.98 -8.53 2.68
N PHE A 55 -1.79 -8.67 3.28
CA PHE A 55 -1.25 -9.95 3.76
C PHE A 55 -1.64 -10.28 5.22
N GLY A 56 -2.48 -9.49 5.87
CA GLY A 56 -2.97 -9.74 7.23
C GLY A 56 -1.95 -9.40 8.33
N ILE A 57 -1.01 -8.49 8.05
CA ILE A 57 -0.09 -7.91 9.03
C ILE A 57 -0.76 -6.67 9.63
N ASP A 58 -0.69 -6.51 10.95
CA ASP A 58 -1.27 -5.38 11.68
C ASP A 58 -0.26 -4.24 11.91
N ASP A 59 -0.77 -3.10 12.37
CA ASP A 59 0.01 -1.88 12.61
C ASP A 59 1.06 -2.07 13.71
N ASP A 60 0.74 -2.84 14.76
CA ASP A 60 1.68 -3.14 15.85
C ASP A 60 2.98 -3.77 15.29
N LYS A 61 2.83 -4.73 14.37
CA LYS A 61 3.96 -5.39 13.73
C LYS A 61 4.70 -4.50 12.73
N LEU A 62 4.01 -3.57 12.09
CA LEU A 62 4.63 -2.56 11.23
C LEU A 62 5.45 -1.56 12.05
N HIS A 63 4.95 -1.10 13.20
CA HIS A 63 5.68 -0.26 14.14
C HIS A 63 6.96 -0.94 14.65
N GLU A 64 6.88 -2.24 14.97
CA GLU A 64 8.07 -3.02 15.34
C GLU A 64 9.16 -3.03 14.25
N TRP A 65 8.77 -2.91 12.98
CA TRP A 65 9.66 -2.89 11.82
C TRP A 65 10.08 -1.48 11.38
N GLY A 66 9.63 -0.44 12.10
CA GLY A 66 9.94 0.96 11.80
C GLY A 66 9.05 1.57 10.71
N TRP A 67 7.86 1.02 10.49
CA TRP A 67 6.89 1.47 9.50
C TRP A 67 5.65 2.10 10.13
N GLY A 68 5.78 3.09 11.02
CA GLY A 68 4.61 3.90 11.37
C GLY A 68 4.93 5.14 12.16
#